data_AF-R6VGW7-F1
#
_entry.id   AF-R6VGW7-F1
#
_cell.length_a   1.000
_cell.length_b   1.000
_cell.length_c   1.000
_cell.angle_alpha   90.00
_cell.angle_beta   90.00
_cell.angle_gamma   90.00
#
_symmetry.space_group_name_H-M   'P 1'
#
loop_
_entity.id
_entity.type
_entity.pdbx_description
1 polymer ?
#
loop_
_entity_poly.entity_id
_entity_poly.type
_entity_poly.pdbx_seq_one_letter_code
_entity_poly.pdbx_strand_id
1 'polypeptide(L)'
;MKNYKLNYLPKDILAGIIIAAVSIPISMGYAEVSGLPPVYGLYGSVLPILFFAMFTTSPQFIFGVDAAPAAIIGAAAAGLGLQAQSPEAMSFIPMTALFAGCWLLLFFLLKAGKMVDYISTPVMGGFISGIAVTIILMQIPKILGGGSGTGELPELIRAIIEAVHQINGASVLLGVCSLAVIVIARRLAPKFPMVIVVMAAGVLLTCFGHIDQYGVRLLSAVEPGPPKLMSRGRRSLCVHNFGQWIFRRQRAEDSWLLS
;
A
#
# COMPACT_ATOMS: atom_id res chain seq x y z
N MET A 1 6.66 -21.85 -23.05
CA MET A 1 7.67 -22.69 -22.35
C MET A 1 8.42 -23.65 -23.30
N LYS A 2 8.85 -23.23 -24.50
CA LYS A 2 9.49 -24.15 -25.48
C LYS A 2 10.96 -24.49 -25.19
N ASN A 3 11.64 -23.77 -24.28
CA ASN A 3 13.06 -23.94 -23.95
C ASN A 3 13.33 -24.11 -22.44
N TYR A 4 12.34 -24.55 -21.66
CA TYR A 4 12.51 -24.69 -20.20
C TYR A 4 13.24 -25.99 -19.86
N LYS A 5 14.36 -25.91 -19.14
CA LYS A 5 15.10 -27.08 -18.68
C LYS A 5 14.57 -27.53 -17.32
N LEU A 6 14.14 -28.79 -17.20
CA LEU A 6 13.64 -29.34 -15.94
C LEU A 6 14.62 -29.21 -14.76
N ASN A 7 15.92 -29.13 -15.04
CA ASN A 7 16.96 -28.90 -14.03
C ASN A 7 16.86 -27.53 -13.33
N TYR A 8 16.10 -26.58 -13.87
CA TYR A 8 15.85 -25.27 -13.23
C TYR A 8 14.67 -25.30 -12.25
N LEU A 9 13.79 -26.30 -12.37
CA LEU A 9 12.58 -26.43 -11.54
C LEU A 9 12.84 -26.32 -10.03
N PRO A 10 13.82 -27.03 -9.41
CA PRO A 10 14.04 -26.89 -7.97
C PRO A 10 14.53 -25.51 -7.56
N LYS A 11 15.33 -24.83 -8.41
CA LYS A 11 15.82 -23.47 -8.15
C LYS A 11 14.69 -22.45 -8.28
N ASP A 12 13.82 -22.63 -9.26
CA ASP A 12 12.69 -21.74 -9.51
C ASP A 12 11.60 -21.89 -8.44
N ILE A 13 11.35 -23.11 -7.94
CA ILE A 13 10.46 -23.34 -6.80
C ILE A 13 10.99 -22.61 -5.56
N LEU A 14 12.28 -22.77 -5.24
CA LEU A 14 12.88 -22.09 -4.09
C LEU A 14 12.80 -20.57 -4.21
N ALA A 15 13.12 -20.03 -5.40
CA ALA A 15 13.02 -18.60 -5.67
C ALA A 15 11.57 -18.10 -5.54
N GLY A 16 10.60 -18.86 -6.08
CA GLY A 16 9.17 -18.55 -5.97
C GLY A 16 8.69 -18.50 -4.53
N ILE A 17 9.10 -19.46 -3.69
CA ILE A 17 8.77 -19.47 -2.24
C ILE A 17 9.34 -18.22 -1.55
N ILE A 18 10.60 -17.86 -1.82
CA ILE A 18 11.23 -16.67 -1.24
C ILE A 18 10.50 -15.39 -1.66
N ILE A 19 10.20 -15.25 -2.95
CA ILE A 19 9.49 -14.08 -3.49
C ILE A 19 8.08 -13.99 -2.89
N ALA A 20 7.34 -15.10 -2.83
CA ALA A 20 6.01 -15.14 -2.23
C ALA A 20 6.05 -14.71 -0.76
N ALA A 21 7.00 -15.25 0.00
CA ALA A 21 7.13 -14.94 1.42
C ALA A 21 7.53 -13.46 1.68
N VAL A 22 8.33 -12.85 0.79
CA VAL A 22 8.68 -11.42 0.85
C VAL A 22 7.52 -10.53 0.40
N SER A 23 6.71 -10.99 -0.55
CA SER A 23 5.57 -10.23 -1.09
C SER A 23 4.47 -9.99 -0.05
N ILE A 24 4.27 -10.92 0.90
CA ILE A 24 3.28 -10.81 1.98
C ILE A 24 3.48 -9.53 2.82
N PRO A 25 4.63 -9.31 3.51
CA PRO A 25 4.88 -8.07 4.25
C PRO A 25 4.73 -6.80 3.41
N ILE A 26 5.30 -6.85 2.20
CA ILE A 26 5.40 -5.67 1.33
C ILE A 26 4.00 -5.22 0.92
N SER A 27 3.17 -6.16 0.46
CA SER A 27 1.81 -5.86 0.03
C SER A 27 0.92 -5.38 1.19
N MET A 28 1.07 -5.97 2.39
CA MET A 28 0.38 -5.50 3.60
C MET A 28 0.76 -4.05 3.93
N GLY A 29 2.05 -3.71 3.89
CA GLY A 29 2.52 -2.35 4.15
C GLY A 29 1.98 -1.34 3.13
N TYR A 30 1.96 -1.69 1.84
CA TYR A 30 1.40 -0.80 0.81
C TYR A 30 -0.11 -0.61 0.92
N ALA A 31 -0.86 -1.62 1.36
CA ALA A 31 -2.28 -1.43 1.67
C ALA A 31 -2.47 -0.37 2.76
N GLU A 32 -1.67 -0.39 3.81
CA GLU A 32 -1.75 0.60 4.87
C GLU A 32 -1.34 2.01 4.41
N VAL A 33 -0.32 2.11 3.54
CA VAL A 33 0.06 3.38 2.89
C VAL A 33 -1.11 3.96 2.08
N SER A 34 -1.90 3.10 1.43
CA SER A 34 -3.11 3.53 0.71
C SER A 34 -4.30 3.85 1.61
N GLY A 35 -4.19 3.64 2.93
CA GLY A 35 -5.30 3.81 3.86
C GLY A 35 -6.29 2.65 3.89
N LEU A 36 -5.93 1.48 3.35
CA LEU A 36 -6.73 0.24 3.43
C LEU A 36 -6.24 -0.68 4.56
N PRO A 37 -7.11 -1.58 5.06
CA PRO A 37 -6.66 -2.67 5.92
C PRO A 37 -5.61 -3.55 5.23
N PRO A 38 -4.61 -4.10 5.96
CA PRO A 38 -3.53 -4.92 5.40
C PRO A 38 -3.97 -6.07 4.48
N VAL A 39 -5.16 -6.63 4.74
CA VAL A 39 -5.75 -7.74 3.97
C VAL A 39 -5.93 -7.40 2.49
N TYR A 40 -6.24 -6.14 2.17
CA TYR A 40 -6.39 -5.70 0.79
C TYR A 40 -5.09 -5.80 0.00
N GLY A 41 -3.95 -5.69 0.67
CA GLY A 41 -2.63 -5.91 0.06
C GLY A 41 -2.46 -7.34 -0.41
N LEU A 42 -2.92 -8.31 0.39
CA LEU A 42 -2.89 -9.73 0.04
C LEU A 42 -3.80 -10.03 -1.16
N TYR A 43 -5.00 -9.45 -1.19
CA TYR A 43 -5.89 -9.58 -2.34
C TYR A 43 -5.28 -8.96 -3.61
N GLY A 44 -4.64 -7.79 -3.47
CA GLY A 44 -3.97 -7.05 -4.54
C GLY A 44 -2.65 -7.65 -5.02
N SER A 45 -2.03 -8.56 -4.26
CA SER A 45 -0.81 -9.26 -4.68
C SER A 45 -1.11 -10.63 -5.26
N VAL A 46 -1.91 -11.45 -4.58
CA VAL A 46 -2.13 -12.86 -4.95
C VAL A 46 -2.90 -12.99 -6.26
N LEU A 47 -4.03 -12.29 -6.41
CA LEU A 47 -4.88 -12.43 -7.60
C LEU A 47 -4.17 -11.95 -8.88
N PRO A 48 -3.53 -10.76 -8.91
CA PRO A 48 -2.84 -10.30 -10.11
C PRO A 48 -1.63 -11.15 -10.47
N ILE A 49 -0.89 -11.69 -9.50
CA ILE A 49 0.23 -12.61 -9.77
C ILE A 49 -0.27 -13.88 -10.45
N LEU A 50 -1.34 -14.50 -9.95
CA LEU A 50 -1.93 -15.69 -10.57
C LEU A 50 -2.44 -15.40 -11.98
N PHE A 51 -3.12 -14.27 -12.16
CA PHE A 51 -3.58 -13.84 -13.48
C PHE A 51 -2.40 -13.62 -14.43
N PHE A 52 -1.40 -12.84 -14.00
CA PHE A 52 -0.22 -12.53 -14.80
C PHE A 52 0.60 -13.77 -15.15
N ALA A 53 0.74 -14.73 -14.24
CA ALA A 53 1.43 -15.99 -14.49
C ALA A 53 0.79 -16.81 -15.63
N MET A 54 -0.53 -16.69 -15.86
CA MET A 54 -1.22 -17.38 -16.96
C MET A 54 -1.04 -16.68 -18.32
N PHE A 55 -0.89 -15.36 -18.33
CA PHE A 55 -0.85 -14.56 -19.57
C PHE A 55 0.55 -14.05 -19.95
N THR A 56 1.52 -14.12 -19.05
CA THR A 56 2.87 -13.61 -19.30
C THR A 56 3.62 -14.46 -20.32
N THR A 57 4.31 -13.77 -21.22
CA THR A 57 5.26 -14.37 -22.17
C THR A 57 6.72 -14.27 -21.68
N SER A 58 6.98 -13.45 -20.64
CA SER A 58 8.33 -13.24 -20.09
C SER A 58 8.54 -14.06 -18.80
N PRO A 59 9.58 -14.92 -18.75
CA PRO A 59 9.84 -15.78 -17.60
C PRO A 59 10.50 -15.06 -16.40
N GLN A 60 10.97 -13.82 -16.57
CA GLN A 60 11.73 -13.09 -15.53
C GLN A 60 10.97 -11.89 -14.95
N PHE A 61 9.77 -11.59 -15.46
CA PHE A 61 9.00 -10.44 -15.00
C PHE A 61 8.11 -10.83 -13.82
N ILE A 62 8.32 -10.17 -12.68
CA ILE A 62 7.48 -10.33 -11.49
C ILE A 62 6.54 -9.12 -11.43
N PHE A 63 5.26 -9.36 -11.64
CA PHE A 63 4.23 -8.37 -11.39
C PHE A 63 3.91 -8.32 -9.89
N GLY A 64 3.70 -7.13 -9.33
CA GLY A 64 3.44 -6.97 -7.91
C GLY A 64 2.83 -5.63 -7.56
N VAL A 65 2.49 -5.48 -6.29
CA VAL A 65 2.00 -4.23 -5.71
C VAL A 65 3.13 -3.22 -5.68
N ASP A 66 2.85 -1.97 -6.04
CA ASP A 66 3.85 -0.90 -6.09
C ASP A 66 3.52 0.23 -5.10
N ALA A 67 4.58 0.87 -4.59
CA ALA A 67 4.49 1.90 -3.56
C ALA A 67 3.88 3.20 -4.11
N ALA A 68 4.18 3.54 -5.37
CA ALA A 68 3.76 4.79 -5.99
C ALA A 68 2.23 4.90 -6.13
N PRO A 69 1.52 3.94 -6.76
CA PRO A 69 0.05 3.96 -6.80
C PRO A 69 -0.58 3.93 -5.41
N ALA A 70 0.00 3.20 -4.45
CA ALA A 70 -0.49 3.11 -3.09
C ALA A 70 -0.45 4.47 -2.37
N ALA A 71 0.67 5.18 -2.46
CA ALA A 71 0.81 6.51 -1.86
C ALA A 71 -0.11 7.53 -2.52
N ILE A 72 -0.22 7.52 -3.86
CA ILE A 72 -1.06 8.45 -4.62
C ILE A 72 -2.53 8.29 -4.26
N ILE A 73 -3.05 7.05 -4.24
CA ILE A 73 -4.47 6.84 -3.93
C ILE A 73 -4.78 7.11 -2.46
N GLY A 74 -3.84 6.84 -1.55
CA GLY A 74 -3.96 7.19 -0.14
C GLY A 74 -4.04 8.70 0.09
N ALA A 75 -3.16 9.47 -0.57
CA ALA A 75 -3.20 10.92 -0.56
C ALA A 75 -4.50 11.46 -1.18
N ALA A 76 -4.92 10.94 -2.33
CA ALA A 76 -6.17 11.33 -2.98
C ALA A 76 -7.41 11.04 -2.12
N ALA A 77 -7.48 9.88 -1.46
CA ALA A 77 -8.57 9.54 -0.55
C ALA A 77 -8.64 10.51 0.64
N ALA A 78 -7.50 10.83 1.25
CA ALA A 78 -7.44 11.77 2.36
C ALA A 78 -7.72 13.23 1.92
N GLY A 79 -7.32 13.65 0.71
CA GLY A 79 -7.71 14.94 0.12
C GLY A 79 -9.22 15.06 -0.14
N LEU A 80 -9.93 13.93 -0.21
CA LEU A 80 -11.39 13.86 -0.24
C LEU A 80 -12.03 13.81 1.17
N GLY A 81 -11.22 13.87 2.23
CA GLY A 81 -11.66 13.76 3.62
C GLY A 81 -12.04 12.34 4.04
N LEU A 82 -11.65 11.31 3.26
CA LEU A 82 -11.90 9.92 3.62
C LEU A 82 -10.89 9.49 4.70
N GLN A 83 -11.40 9.02 5.83
CA GLN A 83 -10.55 8.50 6.90
C GLN A 83 -9.95 7.15 6.50
N ALA A 84 -8.70 6.92 6.89
CA ALA A 84 -8.04 5.64 6.68
C ALA A 84 -8.86 4.50 7.31
N GLN A 85 -8.97 3.38 6.60
CA GLN A 85 -9.71 2.18 6.98
C GLN A 85 -11.22 2.40 7.19
N SER A 86 -11.77 3.54 6.75
CA SER A 86 -13.21 3.78 6.80
C SER A 86 -13.96 2.94 5.75
N PRO A 87 -15.26 2.64 5.96
CA PRO A 87 -16.08 1.95 4.96
C PRO A 87 -16.10 2.65 3.60
N GLU A 88 -16.04 3.98 3.60
CA GLU A 88 -15.98 4.80 2.39
C GLU A 88 -14.66 4.58 1.64
N ALA A 89 -13.51 4.62 2.34
CA ALA A 89 -12.20 4.34 1.75
C ALA A 89 -12.11 2.92 1.18
N MET A 90 -12.66 1.94 1.91
CA MET A 90 -12.73 0.53 1.48
C MET A 90 -13.59 0.31 0.23
N SER A 91 -14.48 1.24 -0.12
CA SER A 91 -15.26 1.22 -1.36
C SER A 91 -14.60 2.05 -2.48
N PHE A 92 -14.07 3.21 -2.14
CA PHE A 92 -13.51 4.18 -3.08
C PHE A 92 -12.24 3.66 -3.73
N ILE A 93 -11.29 3.15 -2.95
CA ILE A 93 -9.95 2.77 -3.44
C ILE A 93 -10.04 1.61 -4.46
N PRO A 94 -10.77 0.51 -4.21
CA PRO A 94 -10.94 -0.55 -5.21
C PRO A 94 -11.66 -0.09 -6.48
N MET A 95 -12.66 0.80 -6.37
CA MET A 95 -13.38 1.34 -7.53
C MET A 95 -12.47 2.22 -8.39
N THR A 96 -11.64 3.06 -7.77
CA THR A 96 -10.66 3.88 -8.48
C THR A 96 -9.59 3.00 -9.13
N ALA A 97 -9.15 1.93 -8.47
CA ALA A 97 -8.24 0.95 -9.07
C ALA A 97 -8.85 0.27 -10.31
N LEU A 98 -10.13 -0.10 -10.25
CA LEU A 98 -10.85 -0.66 -11.41
C LEU A 98 -10.97 0.36 -12.55
N PHE A 99 -11.31 1.61 -12.22
CA PHE A 99 -11.39 2.70 -13.19
C PHE A 99 -10.03 2.97 -13.86
N ALA A 100 -8.96 3.02 -13.07
CA ALA A 100 -7.59 3.13 -13.58
C ALA A 100 -7.24 1.94 -14.50
N GLY A 101 -7.65 0.71 -14.13
CA GLY A 101 -7.51 -0.48 -14.97
C GLY A 101 -8.23 -0.34 -16.32
N CYS A 102 -9.43 0.22 -16.35
CA CYS A 102 -10.16 0.52 -17.59
C CYS A 102 -9.41 1.53 -18.47
N TRP A 103 -8.83 2.58 -17.87
CA TRP A 103 -8.00 3.55 -18.59
C TRP A 103 -6.72 2.92 -19.15
N LEU A 104 -6.05 2.07 -18.37
CA LEU A 104 -4.88 1.34 -18.84
C LEU A 104 -5.22 0.42 -20.01
N LEU A 105 -6.38 -0.26 -19.97
CA LEU A 105 -6.87 -1.08 -21.07
C LEU A 105 -7.19 -0.24 -22.32
N LEU A 106 -7.80 0.94 -22.13
CA LEU A 106 -8.03 1.89 -23.23
C LEU A 106 -6.72 2.37 -23.86
N PHE A 107 -5.73 2.76 -23.06
CA PHE A 107 -4.42 3.19 -23.56
C PHE A 107 -3.64 2.06 -24.24
N PHE A 108 -3.81 0.83 -23.76
CA PHE A 108 -3.29 -0.35 -24.44
C PHE A 108 -3.89 -0.51 -25.85
N LEU A 109 -5.23 -0.38 -26.00
CA LEU A 109 -5.91 -0.46 -27.30
C LEU A 109 -5.48 0.68 -28.24
N LEU A 110 -5.25 1.87 -27.71
CA LEU A 110 -4.75 3.03 -28.47
C LEU A 110 -3.25 2.96 -28.78
N LYS A 111 -2.53 1.93 -28.30
CA LYS A 111 -1.06 1.79 -28.42
C LYS A 111 -0.30 3.02 -27.88
N ALA A 112 -0.86 3.66 -26.85
CA ALA A 112 -0.29 4.86 -26.23
C ALA A 112 0.99 4.59 -25.44
N GLY A 113 1.44 3.33 -25.32
CA GLY A 113 2.69 2.97 -24.64
C GLY A 113 3.93 3.70 -25.19
N LYS A 114 3.94 4.08 -26.47
CA LYS A 114 5.02 4.89 -27.07
C LYS A 114 5.17 6.28 -26.45
N MET A 115 4.12 6.80 -25.82
CA MET A 115 4.17 8.11 -25.17
C MET A 115 4.97 8.09 -23.86
N VAL A 116 5.08 6.92 -23.21
CA VAL A 116 5.81 6.76 -21.94
C VAL A 116 7.32 6.95 -22.15
N ASP A 117 7.83 6.62 -23.35
CA ASP A 117 9.25 6.81 -23.70
C ASP A 117 9.69 8.28 -23.75
N TYR A 118 8.73 9.23 -23.80
CA TYR A 118 9.03 10.66 -23.76
C TYR A 118 9.11 11.25 -22.34
N ILE A 119 8.88 10.44 -21.30
CA ILE A 119 9.08 10.91 -19.93
C ILE A 119 10.58 10.95 -19.64
N SER A 120 11.09 12.14 -19.34
CA SER A 120 12.51 12.32 -19.10
C SER A 120 12.95 11.66 -17.78
N THR A 121 14.15 11.08 -17.77
CA THR A 121 14.75 10.47 -16.56
C THR A 121 14.76 11.41 -15.35
N PRO A 122 15.02 12.73 -15.49
CA PRO A 122 14.94 13.66 -14.36
C PRO A 122 13.54 13.79 -13.75
N VAL A 123 12.49 13.77 -14.58
CA VAL A 123 11.09 13.83 -14.11
C VAL A 123 10.73 12.57 -13.32
N MET A 124 11.11 11.40 -13.84
CA MET A 124 10.93 10.13 -13.13
C MET A 124 11.70 10.11 -11.80
N GLY A 125 12.95 10.60 -11.80
CA GLY A 125 13.76 10.70 -10.59
C GLY A 125 13.13 11.60 -9.52
N GLY A 126 12.63 12.78 -9.93
CA GLY A 126 11.93 13.71 -9.03
C GLY A 126 10.63 13.12 -8.48
N PHE A 127 9.84 12.46 -9.34
CA PHE A 127 8.59 11.79 -8.94
C PHE A 127 8.84 10.65 -7.92
N ILE A 128 9.80 9.77 -8.18
CA ILE A 128 10.16 8.67 -7.28
C ILE A 128 10.68 9.22 -5.94
N SER A 129 11.54 10.24 -5.96
CA SER A 129 12.03 10.87 -4.74
C SER A 129 10.92 11.53 -3.94
N GLY A 130 9.97 12.20 -4.59
CA GLY A 130 8.80 12.80 -3.94
C GLY A 130 7.95 11.76 -3.22
N ILE A 131 7.60 10.66 -3.92
CA ILE A 131 6.85 9.55 -3.33
C ILE A 131 7.60 8.91 -2.17
N ALA A 132 8.91 8.70 -2.29
CA ALA A 132 9.72 8.13 -1.22
C ALA A 132 9.66 9.00 0.06
N VAL A 133 9.77 10.32 -0.09
CA VAL A 133 9.62 11.26 1.04
C VAL A 133 8.21 11.18 1.62
N THR A 134 7.16 11.22 0.79
CA THR A 134 5.77 11.10 1.25
C THR A 134 5.54 9.81 2.05
N ILE A 135 6.04 8.67 1.57
CA ILE A 135 5.92 7.39 2.27
C ILE A 135 6.65 7.43 3.62
N ILE A 136 7.87 7.98 3.66
CA ILE A 136 8.61 8.14 4.92
C ILE A 136 7.78 8.96 5.92
N LEU A 137 7.20 10.09 5.49
CA LEU A 137 6.34 10.93 6.32
C LEU A 137 5.08 10.20 6.82
N MET A 138 4.49 9.32 6.00
CA MET A 138 3.36 8.46 6.41
C MET A 138 3.74 7.44 7.48
N GLN A 139 4.99 6.99 7.53
CA GLN A 139 5.46 5.97 8.49
C GLN A 139 5.99 6.55 9.82
N ILE A 140 6.42 7.81 9.86
CA ILE A 140 6.93 8.44 11.09
C ILE A 140 5.93 8.35 12.25
N PRO A 141 4.64 8.74 12.08
CA PRO A 141 3.66 8.64 13.16
C PRO A 141 3.50 7.21 13.71
N LYS A 142 3.61 6.20 12.85
CA LYS A 142 3.57 4.77 13.23
C LYS A 142 4.73 4.38 14.14
N ILE A 143 5.95 4.78 13.80
CA ILE A 143 7.14 4.48 14.61
C ILE A 143 7.05 5.16 15.99
N LEU A 144 6.46 6.35 16.05
CA LEU A 144 6.24 7.08 17.31
C LEU A 144 5.15 6.45 18.19
N GLY A 145 4.38 5.47 17.70
CA GLY A 145 3.30 4.80 18.41
C GLY A 145 1.89 5.25 18.01
N GLY A 146 1.78 6.19 17.06
CA GLY A 146 0.52 6.62 16.46
C GLY A 146 0.00 5.68 15.35
N GLY A 147 -1.04 6.12 14.65
CA GLY A 147 -1.54 5.44 13.44
C GLY A 147 -0.70 5.74 12.19
N SER A 148 -1.02 5.12 11.06
CA SER A 148 -0.47 5.56 9.77
C SER A 148 -0.92 6.99 9.48
N GLY A 149 0.02 7.89 9.18
CA GLY A 149 -0.33 9.19 8.61
C GLY A 149 -0.90 8.99 7.20
N THR A 150 -1.95 9.72 6.87
CA THR A 150 -2.56 9.73 5.53
C THR A 150 -2.85 11.17 5.10
N GLY A 151 -2.76 11.46 3.81
CA GLY A 151 -3.04 12.79 3.28
C GLY A 151 -1.86 13.46 2.62
N GLU A 152 -2.07 14.74 2.34
CA GLU A 152 -1.07 15.62 1.76
C GLU A 152 -0.08 16.08 2.84
N LEU A 153 0.96 16.79 2.41
CA LEU A 153 2.04 17.24 3.29
C LEU A 153 1.55 17.96 4.58
N PRO A 154 0.55 18.87 4.55
CA PRO A 154 0.07 19.54 5.77
C PRO A 154 -0.56 18.57 6.78
N GLU A 155 -1.37 17.62 6.32
CA GLU A 155 -2.00 16.58 7.15
C GLU A 155 -0.95 15.65 7.75
N LEU A 156 0.05 15.27 6.95
CA LEU A 156 1.16 14.43 7.44
C LEU A 156 1.98 15.14 8.52
N ILE A 157 2.26 16.44 8.35
CA ILE A 157 2.97 17.24 9.38
C ILE A 157 2.13 17.30 10.67
N ARG A 158 0.83 17.55 10.57
CA ARG A 158 -0.06 17.55 11.74
C ARG A 158 -0.07 16.19 12.44
N ALA A 159 -0.18 15.10 11.69
CA ALA A 159 -0.14 13.74 12.23
C ALA A 159 1.18 13.44 12.96
N ILE A 160 2.32 13.94 12.44
CA ILE A 160 3.61 13.81 13.11
C ILE A 160 3.62 14.61 14.42
N ILE A 161 3.16 15.86 14.41
CA ILE A 161 3.09 16.70 15.62
C ILE A 161 2.24 16.02 16.69
N GLU A 162 1.05 15.53 16.33
CA GLU A 162 0.17 14.80 17.27
C GLU A 162 0.85 13.53 17.81
N ALA A 163 1.52 12.76 16.95
CA ALA A 163 2.22 11.54 17.36
C ALA A 163 3.42 11.82 18.29
N VAL A 164 4.11 12.95 18.12
CA VAL A 164 5.20 13.38 19.03
C VAL A 164 4.66 13.66 20.43
N HIS A 165 3.45 14.21 20.56
CA HIS A 165 2.84 14.45 21.88
C HIS A 165 2.39 13.16 22.59
N GLN A 166 2.12 12.09 21.84
CA GLN A 166 1.67 10.79 22.36
C GLN A 166 2.71 9.69 22.08
N ILE A 167 3.98 9.99 22.34
CA ILE A 167 5.08 9.08 22.00
C ILE A 167 5.03 7.81 22.87
N ASN A 168 5.15 6.66 22.21
CA ASN A 168 5.35 5.38 22.87
C ASN A 168 6.81 4.92 22.70
N GLY A 169 7.56 4.90 23.80
CA GLY A 169 8.98 4.52 23.78
C GLY A 169 9.24 3.09 23.30
N ALA A 170 8.33 2.14 23.58
CA ALA A 170 8.46 0.77 23.11
C ALA A 170 8.26 0.67 21.59
N SER A 171 7.27 1.38 21.04
CA SER A 171 7.06 1.48 19.59
C SER A 171 8.27 2.06 18.87
N VAL A 172 8.86 3.14 19.42
CA VAL A 172 10.06 3.77 18.86
C VAL A 172 11.24 2.81 18.87
N LEU A 173 11.48 2.14 20.00
CA LEU A 173 12.57 1.17 20.12
C LEU A 173 12.41 0.04 19.10
N LEU A 174 11.21 -0.54 18.98
CA LEU A 174 10.93 -1.59 17.99
C LEU A 174 11.10 -1.10 16.54
N GLY A 175 10.64 0.11 16.24
CA GLY A 175 10.79 0.71 14.91
C GLY A 175 12.25 0.98 14.55
N VAL A 176 13.03 1.54 15.47
CA VAL A 176 14.46 1.82 15.26
C VAL A 176 15.26 0.52 15.17
N CYS A 177 15.02 -0.45 16.06
CA CYS A 177 15.69 -1.75 16.02
C CYS A 177 15.36 -2.52 14.73
N SER A 178 14.09 -2.55 14.31
CA SER A 178 13.70 -3.23 13.07
C SER A 178 14.34 -2.58 11.84
N LEU A 179 14.34 -1.24 11.77
CA LEU A 179 15.01 -0.51 10.69
C LEU A 179 16.53 -0.80 10.68
N ALA A 180 17.19 -0.75 11.84
CA ALA A 180 18.62 -1.06 11.95
C ALA A 180 18.93 -2.48 11.48
N VAL A 181 18.16 -3.47 11.91
CA VAL A 181 18.32 -4.86 11.47
C VAL A 181 18.18 -4.99 9.95
N ILE A 182 17.15 -4.37 9.35
CA ILE A 182 16.93 -4.42 7.91
C ILE A 182 18.10 -3.76 7.14
N VAL A 183 18.57 -2.59 7.59
CA VAL A 183 19.67 -1.85 6.94
C VAL A 183 20.99 -2.60 7.05
N ILE A 184 21.33 -3.09 8.25
CA ILE A 184 22.56 -3.85 8.50
C ILE A 184 22.53 -5.15 7.71
N ALA A 185 21.43 -5.88 7.74
CA ALA A 185 21.34 -7.17 7.08
C ALA A 185 21.27 -7.05 5.55
N ARG A 186 20.80 -5.92 5.00
CA ARG A 186 20.98 -5.61 3.57
C ARG A 186 22.46 -5.57 3.17
N ARG A 187 23.36 -5.18 4.08
CA ARG A 187 24.82 -5.20 3.85
C ARG A 187 25.45 -6.56 4.11
N LEU A 188 25.06 -7.24 5.20
CA LEU A 188 25.69 -8.50 5.62
C LEU A 188 25.15 -9.75 4.91
N ALA A 189 23.86 -9.79 4.62
CA ALA A 189 23.16 -10.95 4.08
C ALA A 189 22.10 -10.55 3.01
N PRO A 190 22.51 -9.94 1.89
CA PRO A 190 21.59 -9.40 0.87
C PRO A 190 20.69 -10.46 0.21
N LYS A 191 21.05 -11.75 0.28
CA LYS A 191 20.28 -12.85 -0.28
C LYS A 191 19.20 -13.39 0.66
N PHE A 192 19.24 -13.02 1.95
CA PHE A 192 18.32 -13.55 2.95
C PHE A 192 17.15 -12.57 3.18
N PRO A 193 15.89 -13.04 3.16
CA PRO A 193 14.72 -12.19 3.26
C PRO A 193 14.46 -11.72 4.71
N MET A 194 15.29 -10.79 5.17
CA MET A 194 15.30 -10.31 6.56
C MET A 194 13.99 -9.69 7.04
N VAL A 195 13.17 -9.18 6.12
CA VAL A 195 11.84 -8.63 6.44
C VAL A 195 10.95 -9.71 7.08
N ILE A 196 11.02 -10.96 6.61
CA ILE A 196 10.23 -12.07 7.17
C ILE A 196 10.69 -12.39 8.59
N VAL A 197 12.01 -12.38 8.82
CA VAL A 197 12.60 -12.61 10.14
C VAL A 197 12.13 -11.55 11.13
N VAL A 198 12.15 -10.28 10.71
CA VAL A 198 11.69 -9.16 11.54
C VAL A 198 10.21 -9.29 11.87
N MET A 199 9.36 -9.66 10.89
CA MET A 199 7.94 -9.94 11.15
C MET A 199 7.76 -11.09 12.14
N ALA A 200 8.45 -12.21 11.94
CA ALA A 200 8.37 -13.38 12.81
C ALA A 200 8.82 -13.03 14.23
N ALA A 201 9.90 -12.28 14.38
CA ALA A 201 10.37 -11.77 15.67
C ALA A 201 9.31 -10.88 16.34
N GLY A 202 8.64 -9.99 15.60
CA GLY A 202 7.54 -9.17 16.11
C GLY A 202 6.36 -10.02 16.62
N VAL A 203 5.98 -11.07 15.89
CA VAL A 203 4.93 -12.01 16.32
C VAL A 203 5.35 -12.75 17.60
N LEU A 204 6.58 -13.29 17.65
CA LEU A 204 7.09 -13.97 18.84
C LEU A 204 7.11 -13.05 20.06
N LEU A 205 7.60 -11.81 19.88
CA LEU A 205 7.60 -10.83 20.95
C LEU A 205 6.18 -10.46 21.42
N THR A 206 5.19 -10.46 20.51
CA THR A 206 3.78 -10.24 20.89
C THR A 206 3.24 -11.43 21.69
N CYS A 207 3.48 -12.67 21.24
CA CYS A 207 2.99 -13.88 21.91
C CYS A 207 3.63 -14.14 23.27
N PHE A 208 4.93 -13.90 23.41
CA PHE A 208 5.68 -14.19 24.64
C PHE A 208 5.85 -12.95 25.53
N GLY A 209 6.08 -11.79 24.94
CA GLY A 209 6.37 -10.54 25.65
C GLY A 209 5.15 -9.67 25.91
N HIS A 210 3.96 -10.01 25.37
CA HIS A 210 2.72 -9.23 25.51
C HIS A 210 2.93 -7.74 25.23
N ILE A 211 3.59 -7.45 24.10
CA ILE A 211 3.94 -6.09 23.67
C ILE A 211 2.71 -5.18 23.53
N ASP A 212 1.52 -5.75 23.33
CA ASP A 212 0.23 -5.07 23.37
C ASP A 212 0.00 -4.31 24.70
N GLN A 213 0.48 -4.86 25.83
CA GLN A 213 0.35 -4.23 27.15
C GLN A 213 1.24 -3.00 27.32
N TYR A 214 2.27 -2.86 26.49
CA TYR A 214 3.17 -1.71 26.48
C TYR A 214 2.65 -0.57 25.58
N GLY A 215 1.39 -0.66 25.11
CA GLY A 215 0.75 0.38 24.30
C GLY A 215 1.22 0.43 22.85
N VAL A 216 1.90 -0.62 22.37
CA VAL A 216 2.32 -0.73 20.98
C VAL A 216 1.12 -1.10 20.12
N ARG A 217 0.87 -0.32 19.08
CA ARG A 217 -0.27 -0.53 18.19
C ARG A 217 -0.01 -1.71 17.27
N LEU A 218 -0.83 -2.74 17.41
CA LEU A 218 -0.77 -3.94 16.56
C LEU A 218 -1.55 -3.74 15.26
N LEU A 219 -1.21 -4.52 14.25
CA LEU A 219 -1.98 -4.63 13.02
C LEU A 219 -3.37 -5.19 13.31
N SER A 220 -4.38 -4.70 12.59
CA SER A 220 -5.75 -5.21 12.69
C SER A 220 -5.79 -6.70 12.38
N ALA A 221 -6.59 -7.45 13.14
CA ALA A 221 -6.79 -8.87 12.90
C ALA A 221 -7.28 -9.12 11.47
N VAL A 222 -6.62 -10.04 10.77
CA VAL A 222 -6.98 -10.43 9.41
C VAL A 222 -8.02 -11.55 9.49
N GLU A 223 -9.26 -11.28 9.08
CA GLU A 223 -10.27 -12.33 8.96
C GLU A 223 -9.82 -13.37 7.90
N PRO A 224 -9.79 -14.67 8.23
CA PRO A 224 -9.54 -15.71 7.25
C PRO A 224 -10.73 -15.82 6.30
N GLY A 225 -10.47 -15.73 4.99
CA GLY A 225 -11.47 -16.02 3.97
C GLY A 225 -11.23 -15.31 2.66
N PRO A 226 -11.92 -15.74 1.59
CA PRO A 226 -11.95 -14.97 0.35
C PRO A 226 -12.61 -13.60 0.56
N PRO A 227 -12.31 -12.60 -0.28
CA PRO A 227 -12.94 -11.29 -0.17
C PRO A 227 -14.46 -11.46 -0.24
N LYS A 228 -15.16 -11.07 0.83
CA LYS A 228 -16.62 -11.01 0.84
C LYS A 228 -17.01 -9.95 -0.19
N LEU A 229 -17.46 -10.38 -1.38
CA LEU A 229 -18.04 -9.47 -2.36
C LEU A 229 -19.11 -8.65 -1.64
N MET A 230 -18.98 -7.32 -1.65
CA MET A 230 -19.90 -6.40 -0.99
C MET A 230 -21.34 -6.80 -1.33
N SER A 231 -21.98 -7.50 -0.38
CA SER A 231 -23.34 -7.96 -0.57
C SER A 231 -24.22 -6.72 -0.71
N ARG A 232 -24.99 -6.75 -1.79
CA ARG A 232 -26.02 -5.85 -2.30
C ARG A 232 -27.05 -5.43 -1.22
N GLY A 233 -26.63 -4.72 -0.19
CA GLY A 233 -27.48 -4.29 0.95
C GLY A 233 -27.54 -2.78 1.20
N ARG A 234 -26.78 -1.95 0.48
CA ARG A 234 -26.84 -0.47 0.67
C ARG A 234 -26.57 0.32 -0.62
N ARG A 235 -27.15 -0.15 -1.74
CA ARG A 235 -27.08 0.52 -3.07
C ARG A 235 -27.67 1.94 -3.11
N SER A 236 -28.48 2.33 -2.12
CA SER A 236 -29.20 3.61 -2.17
C SER A 236 -28.37 4.83 -1.77
N LEU A 237 -27.27 4.71 -1.02
CA LEU A 237 -26.52 5.89 -0.58
C LEU A 237 -25.38 6.28 -1.54
N CYS A 238 -24.73 5.32 -2.20
CA CYS A 238 -23.45 5.57 -2.89
C CYS A 238 -23.61 6.36 -4.20
N VAL A 239 -24.67 6.11 -4.98
CA VAL A 239 -24.90 6.85 -6.24
C VAL A 239 -25.65 8.16 -5.99
N HIS A 240 -26.55 8.18 -5.00
CA HIS A 240 -27.30 9.38 -4.65
C HIS A 240 -26.40 10.46 -4.01
N ASN A 241 -25.44 10.07 -3.16
CA ASN A 241 -24.49 11.03 -2.59
C ASN A 241 -23.40 11.48 -3.57
N PHE A 242 -22.99 10.67 -4.56
CA PHE A 242 -22.00 11.11 -5.55
C PHE A 242 -22.55 12.24 -6.44
N GLY A 243 -23.82 12.14 -6.86
CA GLY A 243 -24.51 13.21 -7.57
C GLY A 243 -24.71 14.48 -6.72
N GLN A 244 -25.10 14.33 -5.45
CA GLN A 244 -25.21 15.48 -4.54
C GLN A 244 -23.86 16.10 -4.16
N TRP A 245 -22.78 15.33 -4.16
CA TRP A 245 -21.43 15.79 -3.83
C TRP A 245 -20.84 16.67 -4.91
N ILE A 246 -21.01 16.31 -6.20
CA ILE A 246 -20.64 17.17 -7.34
C ILE A 246 -21.33 18.55 -7.20
N PHE A 247 -22.63 18.55 -6.91
CA PHE A 247 -23.40 19.80 -6.78
C PHE A 247 -23.10 20.61 -5.50
N ARG A 248 -22.67 19.97 -4.39
CA ARG A 248 -22.29 20.70 -3.16
C ARG A 248 -20.91 21.34 -3.26
N ARG A 249 -19.97 20.72 -3.97
CA ARG A 249 -18.63 21.30 -4.15
C ARG A 249 -18.65 22.51 -5.08
N GLN A 250 -19.46 22.45 -6.14
CA GLN A 250 -19.65 23.58 -7.07
C GLN A 250 -20.30 24.80 -6.38
N ARG A 251 -21.29 24.57 -5.50
CA ARG A 251 -21.93 25.65 -4.71
C ARG A 251 -21.01 26.29 -3.67
N ALA A 252 -19.98 25.58 -3.19
CA ALA A 252 -18.99 26.10 -2.25
C ALA A 252 -17.87 26.91 -2.94
N GLU A 253 -17.67 26.71 -4.25
CA GLU A 253 -16.76 27.51 -5.07
C GLU A 253 -17.44 28.83 -5.53
N ASP A 254 -18.74 28.80 -5.80
CA ASP A 254 -19.51 30.00 -6.22
C ASP A 254 -19.67 31.05 -5.10
N SER A 255 -19.61 30.66 -3.83
CA SER A 255 -19.74 31.58 -2.69
C SER A 255 -18.54 32.50 -2.49
N TRP A 256 -17.39 32.19 -3.09
CA TRP A 256 -16.19 33.04 -3.05
C TRP A 256 -16.15 34.13 -4.13
N LEU A 257 -17.05 34.05 -5.13
CA LEU A 257 -17.11 35.01 -6.24
C LEU A 257 -18.12 36.15 -6.01
N LEU A 258 -18.85 36.13 -4.88
CA LEU A 258 -19.90 37.11 -4.56
C LEU A 258 -19.71 37.81 -3.20
N SER A 259 -18.49 37.80 -2.65
CA SER A 259 -18.11 38.51 -1.42
C SER A 259 -16.80 39.25 -1.58
#